data_AF-A0A1H6II03-F1
#
_entry.id   AF-A0A1H6II03-F1
#
_cell.length_a   1.000
_cell.length_b   1.000
_cell.length_c   1.000
_cell.angle_alpha   90.00
_cell.angle_beta   90.00
_cell.angle_gamma   90.00
#
_symmetry.space_group_name_H-M   'P 1'
#
loop_
_entity.id
_entity.type
_entity.pdbx_description
1 polymer ?
#
loop_
_entity_poly.entity_id
_entity_poly.type
_entity_poly.pdbx_seq_one_letter_code
_entity_poly.pdbx_strand_id
1 'polypeptide(L)'
;MGLFDKLRGGSDDRVVFLGIDGVPYELITDHPDVFENLHAIAEEGTSGRIESIVPPESSACWPSLTTGQNPGKTGVYGFQDRERGSYDTYVPMGSHVEATRLWDLVTEDGRDATVLNVPVTFPPSSRIQRQVSGFLSPSIEKAASDDEVRQTLERYDYAIDADAKLGHDEDKTAFIENAHETLEGRRKVFEHYIEADDWDLFFGVFMTPDRVNHFLFGDYATDGEYAAEFLEFYRELDAAIGAIRDRLDDDTELVVASDHGFTREEYEVDINRWLEEAGWLSYAADADDPDGLEDIADDARAYSLIPGRLFLNLEGREPRGSVAEADYEDVRDELIADLESLAAPDGRAVCDRIVKGEDAFSGDHTDIAPDLVVIPTDGFDLKAGFGTDKEVFSEGPRNGMHKFGNASLFTTDADVAVGDDVNLFDVAPTILDQLDVDADRSAFDGESLRAD
;
A
#
# COMPACT_ATOMS: atom_id res chain seq x y z
N MET A 1 -38.22 6.67 -13.46
CA MET A 1 -37.95 7.61 -14.57
C MET A 1 -38.92 8.76 -14.56
N GLY A 2 -38.65 9.72 -13.67
CA GLY A 2 -39.38 10.98 -13.57
C GLY A 2 -38.82 12.00 -14.56
N LEU A 3 -39.60 13.02 -14.89
CA LEU A 3 -39.21 14.11 -15.79
C LEU A 3 -38.00 14.93 -15.30
N PHE A 4 -37.52 14.69 -14.08
CA PHE A 4 -36.35 15.33 -13.47
C PHE A 4 -35.03 14.58 -13.70
N ASP A 5 -35.06 13.27 -14.03
CA ASP A 5 -33.83 12.49 -14.34
C ASP A 5 -33.14 13.02 -15.61
N LYS A 6 -33.91 13.63 -16.53
CA LYS A 6 -33.39 14.14 -17.81
C LYS A 6 -32.69 15.50 -17.74
N LEU A 7 -32.53 16.10 -16.56
CA LEU A 7 -31.93 17.43 -16.39
C LEU A 7 -30.53 17.41 -15.75
N ARG A 8 -30.05 16.26 -15.26
CA ARG A 8 -28.62 16.01 -15.08
C ARG A 8 -28.10 15.45 -16.40
N GLY A 9 -27.21 16.19 -17.05
CA GLY A 9 -26.71 15.90 -18.39
C GLY A 9 -25.34 15.21 -18.38
N GLY A 10 -25.13 14.27 -17.45
CA GLY A 10 -24.00 13.33 -17.42
C GLY A 10 -24.55 11.91 -17.36
N SER A 11 -23.75 10.90 -17.69
CA SER A 11 -24.17 9.51 -17.45
C SER A 11 -24.41 9.32 -15.94
N ASP A 12 -25.39 8.48 -15.58
CA ASP A 12 -25.72 8.18 -14.18
C ASP A 12 -24.70 7.17 -13.58
N ASP A 13 -23.56 6.94 -14.24
CA ASP A 13 -22.58 5.91 -13.86
C ASP A 13 -21.82 6.35 -12.60
N ARG A 14 -21.90 5.51 -11.56
CA ARG A 14 -21.24 5.75 -10.27
C ARG A 14 -20.40 4.55 -9.86
N VAL A 15 -19.33 4.84 -9.14
CA VAL A 15 -18.43 3.82 -8.61
C VAL A 15 -18.19 4.04 -7.12
N VAL A 16 -18.31 2.95 -6.37
CA VAL A 16 -17.82 2.83 -5.01
C VAL A 16 -16.57 1.96 -5.03
N PHE A 17 -15.44 2.53 -4.64
CA PHE A 17 -14.22 1.78 -4.37
C PHE A 17 -14.00 1.64 -2.86
N LEU A 18 -13.84 0.41 -2.40
CA LEU A 18 -13.45 0.08 -1.03
C LEU A 18 -12.07 -0.59 -1.02
N GLY A 19 -11.08 0.10 -0.47
CA GLY A 19 -9.77 -0.48 -0.19
C GLY A 19 -9.80 -1.36 1.04
N ILE A 20 -9.23 -2.56 0.97
CA ILE A 20 -9.00 -3.48 2.09
C ILE A 20 -7.50 -3.77 2.20
N ASP A 21 -6.78 -2.88 2.88
CA ASP A 21 -5.31 -2.83 2.89
C ASP A 21 -4.68 -4.16 3.36
N GLY A 22 -3.79 -4.71 2.56
CA GLY A 22 -3.09 -5.96 2.85
C GLY A 22 -3.92 -7.24 2.92
N VAL A 23 -5.13 -7.33 2.32
CA VAL A 23 -5.97 -8.54 2.41
C VAL A 23 -5.68 -9.55 1.28
N PRO A 24 -5.21 -10.78 1.61
CA PRO A 24 -4.94 -11.81 0.62
C PRO A 24 -6.19 -12.36 -0.06
N TYR A 25 -6.11 -12.66 -1.36
CA TYR A 25 -7.20 -13.33 -2.08
C TYR A 25 -7.54 -14.71 -1.48
N GLU A 26 -6.54 -15.53 -1.15
CA GLU A 26 -6.77 -16.86 -0.60
C GLU A 26 -7.38 -16.83 0.80
N LEU A 27 -7.10 -15.79 1.61
CA LEU A 27 -7.77 -15.62 2.90
C LEU A 27 -9.28 -15.50 2.69
N ILE A 28 -9.71 -14.81 1.64
CA ILE A 28 -11.12 -14.67 1.33
C ILE A 28 -11.67 -16.00 0.81
N THR A 29 -11.09 -16.56 -0.24
CA THR A 29 -11.65 -17.75 -0.92
C THR A 29 -11.65 -19.02 -0.06
N ASP A 30 -10.73 -19.13 0.90
CA ASP A 30 -10.64 -20.31 1.77
C ASP A 30 -11.64 -20.25 2.95
N HIS A 31 -12.29 -19.10 3.18
CA HIS A 31 -13.20 -18.86 4.32
C HIS A 31 -14.57 -18.29 3.89
N PRO A 32 -15.37 -19.03 3.11
CA PRO A 32 -16.68 -18.56 2.63
C PRO A 32 -17.69 -18.24 3.74
N ASP A 33 -17.53 -18.80 4.94
CA ASP A 33 -18.36 -18.53 6.14
C ASP A 33 -17.90 -17.30 6.94
N VAL A 34 -16.77 -16.71 6.57
CA VAL A 34 -16.27 -15.43 7.11
C VAL A 34 -16.60 -14.30 6.13
N PHE A 35 -16.48 -14.57 4.83
CA PHE A 35 -16.55 -13.57 3.75
C PHE A 35 -17.78 -13.73 2.86
N GLU A 36 -18.97 -13.79 3.46
CA GLU A 36 -20.23 -14.04 2.74
C GLU A 36 -20.52 -12.95 1.68
N ASN A 37 -20.23 -11.68 1.99
CA ASN A 37 -20.52 -10.56 1.10
C ASN A 37 -19.51 -10.46 -0.05
N LEU A 38 -18.23 -10.66 0.21
CA LEU A 38 -17.22 -10.70 -0.87
C LEU A 38 -17.44 -11.88 -1.82
N HIS A 39 -17.90 -13.03 -1.32
CA HIS A 39 -18.34 -14.11 -2.20
C HIS A 39 -19.56 -13.72 -3.03
N ALA A 40 -20.55 -13.05 -2.45
CA ALA A 40 -21.70 -12.57 -3.21
C ALA A 40 -21.32 -11.55 -4.30
N ILE A 41 -20.36 -10.66 -4.02
CA ILE A 41 -19.80 -9.72 -5.01
C ILE A 41 -19.13 -10.50 -6.15
N ALA A 42 -18.30 -11.50 -5.83
CA ALA A 42 -17.65 -12.35 -6.83
C ALA A 42 -18.64 -13.18 -7.67
N GLU A 43 -19.77 -13.60 -7.09
CA GLU A 43 -20.82 -14.34 -7.81
C GLU A 43 -21.63 -13.45 -8.76
N GLU A 44 -21.77 -12.16 -8.44
CA GLU A 44 -22.47 -11.16 -9.24
C GLU A 44 -21.61 -10.64 -10.41
N GLY A 45 -20.35 -10.32 -10.14
CA GLY A 45 -19.40 -9.84 -11.14
C GLY A 45 -18.19 -10.75 -11.28
N THR A 46 -17.01 -10.23 -10.92
CA THR A 46 -15.72 -10.91 -11.07
C THR A 46 -14.88 -10.76 -9.81
N SER A 47 -14.03 -11.74 -9.53
CA SER A 47 -12.94 -11.60 -8.57
C SER A 47 -11.68 -12.33 -9.03
N GLY A 48 -10.54 -11.96 -8.46
CA GLY A 48 -9.29 -12.65 -8.68
C GLY A 48 -8.13 -12.12 -7.86
N ARG A 49 -6.99 -12.79 -8.04
CA ARG A 49 -5.69 -12.32 -7.55
C ARG A 49 -5.22 -11.22 -8.47
N ILE A 50 -4.56 -10.23 -7.90
CA ILE A 50 -3.81 -9.22 -8.63
C ILE A 50 -2.40 -9.13 -8.06
N GLU A 51 -1.44 -8.75 -8.89
CA GLU A 51 -0.10 -8.44 -8.44
C GLU A 51 -0.06 -7.05 -7.81
N SER A 52 0.69 -6.93 -6.70
CA SER A 52 1.08 -5.64 -6.16
C SER A 52 2.13 -4.96 -7.07
N ILE A 53 2.69 -3.85 -6.63
CA ILE A 53 3.80 -3.18 -7.32
C ILE A 53 5.13 -3.47 -6.62
N VAL A 54 6.22 -3.01 -7.22
CA VAL A 54 7.57 -3.14 -6.67
C VAL A 54 7.96 -1.79 -6.03
N PRO A 55 8.28 -1.71 -4.73
CA PRO A 55 8.04 -2.72 -3.69
C PRO A 55 6.55 -2.81 -3.26
N PRO A 56 6.10 -3.94 -2.69
CA PRO A 56 4.74 -4.12 -2.19
C PRO A 56 4.55 -3.47 -0.82
N GLU A 57 4.59 -2.14 -0.80
CA GLU A 57 4.50 -1.29 0.40
C GLU A 57 3.40 -0.25 0.22
N SER A 58 2.49 -0.10 1.18
CA SER A 58 1.28 0.72 1.01
C SER A 58 1.58 2.17 0.64
N SER A 59 2.72 2.73 1.09
CA SER A 59 3.14 4.08 0.71
C SER A 59 3.44 4.25 -0.79
N ALA A 60 3.91 3.21 -1.47
CA ALA A 60 4.12 3.21 -2.92
C ALA A 60 2.90 2.64 -3.66
N CYS A 61 2.23 1.63 -3.08
CA CYS A 61 1.08 0.97 -3.70
C CYS A 61 -0.12 1.90 -3.86
N TRP A 62 -0.51 2.66 -2.83
CA TRP A 62 -1.68 3.54 -2.93
C TRP A 62 -1.53 4.68 -3.95
N PRO A 63 -0.40 5.42 -4.01
CA PRO A 63 -0.15 6.33 -5.13
C PRO A 63 -0.23 5.63 -6.48
N SER A 64 0.36 4.44 -6.62
CA SER A 64 0.39 3.71 -7.89
C SER A 64 -0.99 3.24 -8.33
N LEU A 65 -1.76 2.63 -7.43
CA LEU A 65 -3.14 2.18 -7.66
C LEU A 65 -4.04 3.34 -8.08
N THR A 66 -3.91 4.49 -7.40
CA THR A 66 -4.81 5.63 -7.62
C THR A 66 -4.43 6.52 -8.80
N THR A 67 -3.24 6.36 -9.35
CA THR A 67 -2.75 7.08 -10.54
C THR A 67 -2.68 6.19 -11.77
N GLY A 68 -2.66 4.86 -11.59
CA GLY A 68 -2.33 3.87 -12.62
C GLY A 68 -0.88 3.97 -13.11
N GLN A 69 0.04 4.49 -12.29
CA GLN A 69 1.43 4.76 -12.67
C GLN A 69 2.45 4.12 -11.73
N ASN A 70 3.61 3.77 -12.25
CA ASN A 70 4.71 3.20 -11.47
C ASN A 70 5.42 4.25 -10.57
N PRO A 71 6.15 3.83 -9.52
CA PRO A 71 6.88 4.73 -8.61
C PRO A 71 7.83 5.74 -9.27
N GLY A 72 8.41 5.39 -10.43
CA GLY A 72 9.24 6.31 -11.23
C GLY A 72 8.51 7.52 -11.81
N LYS A 73 7.18 7.45 -11.91
CA LYS A 73 6.31 8.57 -12.30
C LYS A 73 5.65 9.24 -11.09
N THR A 74 5.23 8.46 -10.09
CA THR A 74 4.57 9.04 -8.89
C THR A 74 5.56 9.77 -7.97
N GLY A 75 6.84 9.40 -8.01
CA GLY A 75 7.89 9.97 -7.17
C GLY A 75 7.95 9.40 -5.75
N VAL A 76 7.21 8.32 -5.46
CA VAL A 76 7.12 7.71 -4.12
C VAL A 76 7.47 6.22 -4.19
N TYR A 77 8.54 5.83 -3.49
CA TYR A 77 9.08 4.46 -3.54
C TYR A 77 8.92 3.68 -2.23
N GLY A 78 8.51 4.32 -1.14
CA GLY A 78 8.29 3.68 0.15
C GLY A 78 8.08 4.69 1.28
N PHE A 79 8.13 4.25 2.54
CA PHE A 79 7.91 5.13 3.70
C PHE A 79 9.12 6.01 4.07
N GLN A 80 10.25 5.83 3.38
CA GLN A 80 11.47 6.60 3.58
C GLN A 80 12.18 6.79 2.23
N ASP A 81 12.08 7.96 1.64
CA ASP A 81 12.79 8.30 0.40
C ASP A 81 13.97 9.23 0.70
N ARG A 82 14.86 9.41 -0.28
CA ARG A 82 16.06 10.24 -0.14
C ARG A 82 15.96 11.52 -0.96
N GLU A 83 16.48 12.61 -0.42
CA GLU A 83 16.61 13.84 -1.16
C GLU A 83 17.69 13.72 -2.25
N ARG A 84 17.45 14.36 -3.41
CA ARG A 84 18.37 14.32 -4.55
C ARG A 84 19.73 14.91 -4.19
N GLY A 85 20.79 14.12 -4.35
CA GLY A 85 22.17 14.56 -4.07
C GLY A 85 22.44 14.84 -2.59
N SER A 86 21.65 14.27 -1.69
CA SER A 86 21.84 14.31 -0.22
C SER A 86 21.77 12.91 0.38
N TYR A 87 22.15 12.80 1.66
CA TYR A 87 21.86 11.66 2.52
C TYR A 87 20.65 11.92 3.43
N ASP A 88 20.04 13.11 3.35
CA ASP A 88 18.79 13.38 4.05
C ASP A 88 17.69 12.48 3.51
N THR A 89 16.92 11.90 4.43
CA THR A 89 15.73 11.12 4.11
C THR A 89 14.46 11.83 4.56
N TYR A 90 13.35 11.54 3.91
CA TYR A 90 12.04 12.08 4.25
C TYR A 90 10.97 10.99 4.15
N VAL A 91 9.87 11.19 4.87
CA VAL A 91 8.67 10.36 4.75
C VAL A 91 7.81 10.94 3.62
N PRO A 92 7.55 10.21 2.53
CA PRO A 92 6.66 10.68 1.49
C PRO A 92 5.25 10.91 2.00
N MET A 93 4.61 11.95 1.48
CA MET A 93 3.28 12.41 1.86
C MET A 93 2.52 12.69 0.57
N GLY A 94 1.22 13.00 0.64
CA GLY A 94 0.44 13.34 -0.54
C GLY A 94 1.01 14.50 -1.35
N SER A 95 1.66 15.48 -0.70
CA SER A 95 2.34 16.58 -1.38
C SER A 95 3.58 16.16 -2.20
N HIS A 96 4.10 14.96 -2.00
CA HIS A 96 5.26 14.42 -2.73
C HIS A 96 4.84 13.55 -3.92
N VAL A 97 3.54 13.27 -4.08
CA VAL A 97 3.04 12.46 -5.20
C VAL A 97 2.86 13.38 -6.41
N GLU A 98 3.74 13.24 -7.39
CA GLU A 98 3.80 14.09 -8.59
C GLU A 98 3.06 13.47 -9.78
N ALA A 99 1.83 13.02 -9.56
CA ALA A 99 0.98 12.40 -10.57
C ALA A 99 -0.50 12.76 -10.36
N THR A 100 -1.25 12.84 -11.45
CA THR A 100 -2.71 13.07 -11.40
C THR A 100 -3.41 11.80 -10.94
N ARG A 101 -4.24 11.91 -9.90
CA ARG A 101 -4.99 10.76 -9.38
C ARG A 101 -6.37 10.65 -10.01
N LEU A 102 -6.97 9.46 -9.94
CA LEU A 102 -8.28 9.19 -10.54
C LEU A 102 -9.36 10.17 -10.07
N TRP A 103 -9.37 10.56 -8.79
CA TRP A 103 -10.36 11.52 -8.28
C TRP A 103 -10.11 12.96 -8.75
N ASP A 104 -8.86 13.30 -9.11
CA ASP A 104 -8.57 14.59 -9.74
C ASP A 104 -9.15 14.61 -11.15
N LEU A 105 -9.02 13.51 -11.91
CA LEU A 105 -9.61 13.36 -13.25
C LEU A 105 -11.14 13.40 -13.20
N VAL A 106 -11.76 12.69 -12.25
CA VAL A 106 -13.22 12.74 -12.01
C VAL A 106 -13.67 14.18 -11.69
N THR A 107 -12.95 14.87 -10.81
CA THR A 107 -13.25 16.28 -10.47
C THR A 107 -13.09 17.22 -11.67
N GLU A 108 -12.07 16.97 -12.51
CA GLU A 108 -11.81 17.75 -13.73
C GLU A 108 -12.86 17.54 -14.82
N ASP A 109 -13.49 16.36 -14.87
CA ASP A 109 -14.69 16.07 -15.69
C ASP A 109 -15.95 16.78 -15.16
N GLY A 110 -15.87 17.41 -13.98
CA GLY A 110 -16.98 18.12 -13.35
C GLY A 110 -17.89 17.24 -12.50
N ARG A 111 -17.41 16.06 -12.10
CA ARG A 111 -18.09 15.09 -11.24
C ARG A 111 -17.63 15.21 -9.79
N ASP A 112 -18.47 14.75 -8.87
CA ASP A 112 -18.25 14.85 -7.43
C ASP A 112 -17.54 13.58 -6.89
N ALA A 113 -16.41 13.76 -6.20
CA ALA A 113 -15.65 12.69 -5.59
C ALA A 113 -15.55 12.84 -4.07
N THR A 114 -15.90 11.77 -3.33
CA THR A 114 -15.68 11.64 -1.88
C THR A 114 -14.55 10.65 -1.63
N VAL A 115 -13.42 11.11 -1.06
CA VAL A 115 -12.20 10.32 -0.88
C VAL A 115 -11.82 10.22 0.60
N LEU A 116 -11.84 9.02 1.17
CA LEU A 116 -11.72 8.82 2.62
C LEU A 116 -10.63 7.82 2.98
N ASN A 117 -9.71 8.26 3.85
CA ASN A 117 -8.67 7.46 4.49
C ASN A 117 -7.63 6.83 3.55
N VAL A 118 -7.43 7.36 2.35
CA VAL A 118 -6.43 6.84 1.43
C VAL A 118 -5.02 7.20 1.95
N PRO A 119 -4.08 6.24 2.08
CA PRO A 119 -2.71 6.53 2.48
C PRO A 119 -2.00 7.48 1.51
N VAL A 120 -1.03 8.23 2.04
CA VAL A 120 -0.19 9.17 1.26
C VAL A 120 -1.04 10.21 0.50
N THR A 121 -2.03 10.79 1.16
CA THR A 121 -2.82 11.92 0.60
C THR A 121 -2.77 13.18 1.45
N PHE A 122 -1.95 13.20 2.51
CA PHE A 122 -1.80 14.40 3.34
C PHE A 122 -0.88 15.44 2.68
N PRO A 123 -1.22 16.75 2.70
CA PRO A 123 -2.47 17.33 3.21
C PRO A 123 -3.65 17.09 2.26
N PRO A 124 -4.90 17.02 2.78
CA PRO A 124 -6.07 16.82 1.92
C PRO A 124 -6.19 17.97 0.91
N SER A 125 -6.59 17.62 -0.32
CA SER A 125 -6.89 18.56 -1.39
C SER A 125 -8.20 19.30 -1.10
N SER A 126 -8.19 20.60 -1.34
CA SER A 126 -9.40 21.44 -1.31
C SER A 126 -10.17 21.46 -2.64
N ARG A 127 -9.67 20.76 -3.67
CA ARG A 127 -10.35 20.62 -4.96
C ARG A 127 -11.40 19.51 -4.94
N ILE A 128 -11.16 18.48 -4.14
CA ILE A 128 -12.01 17.29 -4.04
C ILE A 128 -13.20 17.63 -3.14
N GLN A 129 -14.40 17.23 -3.55
CA GLN A 129 -15.66 17.58 -2.87
C GLN A 129 -15.58 17.30 -1.37
N ARG A 130 -15.06 16.12 -1.00
CA ARG A 130 -14.75 15.74 0.38
C ARG A 130 -13.48 14.91 0.40
N GLN A 131 -12.54 15.26 1.27
CA GLN A 131 -11.35 14.44 1.45
C GLN A 131 -10.98 14.27 2.92
N VAL A 132 -10.64 13.02 3.29
CA VAL A 132 -10.01 12.67 4.56
C VAL A 132 -8.71 11.95 4.24
N SER A 133 -7.58 12.55 4.62
CA SER A 133 -6.28 11.93 4.45
C SER A 133 -6.09 10.74 5.37
N GLY A 134 -5.48 9.67 4.87
CA GLY A 134 -5.26 8.43 5.61
C GLY A 134 -3.99 8.44 6.47
N PHE A 135 -3.40 7.25 6.60
CA PHE A 135 -2.16 7.01 7.33
C PHE A 135 -1.07 8.06 6.98
N LEU A 136 -0.27 8.42 7.99
CA LEU A 136 0.66 9.58 8.05
C LEU A 136 0.02 10.94 8.34
N SER A 137 -1.31 11.05 8.40
CA SER A 137 -1.96 12.29 8.84
C SER A 137 -1.65 12.60 10.31
N PRO A 138 -1.26 13.86 10.64
CA PRO A 138 -0.80 14.20 11.99
C PRO A 138 -1.92 14.31 13.04
N SER A 139 -3.17 14.54 12.62
CA SER A 139 -4.35 14.56 13.49
C SER A 139 -5.63 14.53 12.65
N ILE A 140 -6.76 14.16 13.26
CA ILE A 140 -8.09 14.20 12.65
C ILE A 140 -8.42 15.58 12.08
N GLU A 141 -8.14 16.64 12.85
CA GLU A 141 -8.37 18.03 12.45
C GLU A 141 -7.65 18.38 11.15
N LYS A 142 -6.42 17.87 10.96
CA LYS A 142 -5.59 18.15 9.78
C LYS A 142 -5.84 17.17 8.64
N ALA A 143 -6.44 16.02 8.91
CA ALA A 143 -6.77 15.01 7.92
C ALA A 143 -8.01 15.40 7.09
N ALA A 144 -8.95 16.14 7.66
CA ALA A 144 -10.17 16.58 6.98
C ALA A 144 -9.95 17.78 6.05
N SER A 145 -10.61 17.77 4.89
CA SER A 145 -10.61 18.87 3.91
C SER A 145 -11.24 20.16 4.45
N ASP A 146 -12.23 20.03 5.32
CA ASP A 146 -13.02 21.13 5.86
C ASP A 146 -13.66 20.81 7.22
N ASP A 147 -14.31 21.82 7.80
CA ASP A 147 -14.94 21.76 9.12
C ASP A 147 -16.17 20.84 9.19
N GLU A 148 -16.89 20.65 8.09
CA GLU A 148 -18.06 19.76 8.04
C GLU A 148 -17.58 18.31 8.09
N VAL A 149 -16.59 17.99 7.26
CA VAL A 149 -15.94 16.67 7.27
C VAL A 149 -15.36 16.36 8.64
N ARG A 150 -14.61 17.29 9.25
CA ARG A 150 -14.06 17.13 10.60
C ARG A 150 -15.14 16.82 11.65
N GLN A 151 -16.26 17.54 11.63
CA GLN A 151 -17.35 17.32 12.58
C GLN A 151 -18.02 15.96 12.39
N THR A 152 -18.09 15.45 11.16
CA THR A 152 -18.56 14.09 10.88
C THR A 152 -17.61 13.04 11.46
N LEU A 153 -16.29 13.22 11.29
CA LEU A 153 -15.29 12.31 11.89
C LEU A 153 -15.42 12.26 13.42
N GLU A 154 -15.53 13.43 14.06
CA GLU A 154 -15.71 13.53 15.51
C GLU A 154 -17.04 12.91 15.99
N ARG A 155 -18.12 13.03 15.20
CA ARG A 155 -19.44 12.48 15.55
C ARG A 155 -19.43 10.95 15.62
N TYR A 156 -18.63 10.31 14.78
CA TYR A 156 -18.60 8.86 14.64
C TYR A 156 -17.37 8.22 15.29
N ASP A 157 -16.70 8.95 16.19
CA ASP A 157 -15.51 8.48 16.91
C ASP A 157 -14.43 7.92 15.97
N TYR A 158 -14.27 8.56 14.81
CA TYR A 158 -13.36 8.10 13.76
C TYR A 158 -11.89 8.20 14.20
N ALA A 159 -11.12 7.15 13.91
CA ALA A 159 -9.68 7.12 14.04
C ALA A 159 -9.02 6.94 12.65
N ILE A 160 -7.92 7.67 12.40
CA ILE A 160 -7.16 7.56 11.14
C ILE A 160 -6.66 6.12 10.97
N ASP A 161 -6.12 5.55 12.03
CA ASP A 161 -5.51 4.22 12.05
C ASP A 161 -5.73 3.55 13.42
N ALA A 162 -5.67 2.21 13.43
CA ALA A 162 -5.56 1.44 14.66
C ALA A 162 -4.18 1.67 15.30
N ASP A 163 -4.13 1.65 16.63
CA ASP A 163 -2.91 1.92 17.39
C ASP A 163 -1.98 0.70 17.37
N ALA A 164 -1.06 0.70 16.40
CA ALA A 164 -0.05 -0.34 16.25
C ALA A 164 0.84 -0.54 17.50
N LYS A 165 0.93 0.44 18.41
CA LYS A 165 1.71 0.28 19.64
C LYS A 165 1.09 -0.76 20.57
N LEU A 166 -0.25 -0.84 20.61
CA LEU A 166 -0.95 -1.87 21.37
C LEU A 166 -0.63 -3.27 20.82
N GLY A 167 -0.41 -3.38 19.51
CA GLY A 167 -0.01 -4.62 18.85
C GLY A 167 1.38 -5.11 19.25
N HIS A 168 2.22 -4.30 19.90
CA HIS A 168 3.55 -4.73 20.35
C HIS A 168 3.53 -5.49 21.68
N ASP A 169 2.44 -5.39 22.45
CA ASP A 169 2.31 -6.10 23.72
C ASP A 169 2.13 -7.61 23.50
N GLU A 170 2.53 -8.43 24.48
CA GLU A 170 2.31 -9.89 24.42
C GLU A 170 0.81 -10.23 24.42
N ASP A 171 0.01 -9.51 25.23
CA ASP A 171 -1.44 -9.62 25.25
C ASP A 171 -2.06 -8.69 24.20
N LYS A 172 -2.64 -9.28 23.15
CA LYS A 172 -3.21 -8.53 22.02
C LYS A 172 -4.64 -8.04 22.27
N THR A 173 -5.23 -8.28 23.44
CA THR A 173 -6.64 -7.94 23.72
C THR A 173 -6.95 -6.46 23.45
N ALA A 174 -6.14 -5.54 23.98
CA ALA A 174 -6.35 -4.10 23.79
C ALA A 174 -6.18 -3.66 22.34
N PHE A 175 -5.27 -4.31 21.60
CA PHE A 175 -5.07 -4.07 20.17
C PHE A 175 -6.30 -4.51 19.37
N ILE A 176 -6.81 -5.72 19.64
CA ILE A 176 -8.00 -6.27 18.99
C ILE A 176 -9.21 -5.35 19.24
N GLU A 177 -9.47 -4.97 20.50
CA GLU A 177 -10.55 -4.03 20.84
C GLU A 177 -10.41 -2.71 20.06
N ASN A 178 -9.21 -2.15 20.01
CA ASN A 178 -8.94 -0.92 19.26
C ASN A 178 -9.14 -1.09 17.73
N ALA A 179 -8.76 -2.23 17.16
CA ALA A 179 -8.97 -2.53 15.74
C ALA A 179 -10.47 -2.56 15.38
N HIS A 180 -11.28 -3.23 16.21
CA HIS A 180 -12.75 -3.25 16.04
C HIS A 180 -13.38 -1.86 16.16
N GLU A 181 -12.98 -1.06 17.17
CA GLU A 181 -13.46 0.32 17.34
C GLU A 181 -13.10 1.19 16.12
N THR A 182 -11.87 1.05 15.61
CA THR A 182 -11.39 1.78 14.43
C THR A 182 -12.17 1.40 13.17
N LEU A 183 -12.41 0.10 12.96
CA LEU A 183 -13.22 -0.41 11.84
C LEU A 183 -14.64 0.15 11.89
N GLU A 184 -15.28 0.12 13.06
CA GLU A 184 -16.65 0.58 13.26
C GLU A 184 -16.82 2.08 13.04
N GLY A 185 -15.91 2.91 13.58
CA GLY A 185 -15.91 4.35 13.34
C GLY A 185 -15.76 4.69 11.85
N ARG A 186 -14.88 3.96 11.15
CA ARG A 186 -14.68 4.10 9.70
C ARG A 186 -15.91 3.68 8.90
N ARG A 187 -16.51 2.52 9.21
CA ARG A 187 -17.76 2.04 8.58
C ARG A 187 -18.86 3.09 8.70
N LYS A 188 -19.07 3.64 9.89
CA LYS A 188 -20.10 4.67 10.13
C LYS A 188 -19.89 5.94 9.28
N VAL A 189 -18.64 6.38 9.14
CA VAL A 189 -18.32 7.53 8.27
C VAL A 189 -18.55 7.21 6.80
N PHE A 190 -18.20 6.00 6.35
CA PHE A 190 -18.43 5.58 4.97
C PHE A 190 -19.93 5.51 4.67
N GLU A 191 -20.71 4.84 5.54
CA GLU A 191 -22.17 4.79 5.41
C GLU A 191 -22.80 6.18 5.41
N HIS A 192 -22.33 7.11 6.25
CA HIS A 192 -22.85 8.47 6.29
C HIS A 192 -22.74 9.19 4.95
N TYR A 193 -21.60 9.07 4.26
CA TYR A 193 -21.39 9.74 2.98
C TYR A 193 -21.97 8.96 1.80
N ILE A 194 -22.04 7.63 1.87
CA ILE A 194 -22.80 6.83 0.91
C ILE A 194 -24.28 7.25 0.94
N GLU A 195 -24.89 7.33 2.14
CA GLU A 195 -26.28 7.74 2.34
C GLU A 195 -26.57 9.21 2.00
N ALA A 196 -25.54 10.06 1.86
CA ALA A 196 -25.69 11.43 1.40
C ALA A 196 -26.08 11.51 -0.09
N ASP A 197 -25.75 10.47 -0.87
CA ASP A 197 -26.19 10.28 -2.27
C ASP A 197 -25.89 11.49 -3.19
N ASP A 198 -24.74 12.13 -2.97
CA ASP A 198 -24.28 13.33 -3.70
C ASP A 198 -22.83 13.21 -4.18
N TRP A 199 -22.46 11.99 -4.59
CA TRP A 199 -21.16 11.62 -5.15
C TRP A 199 -21.34 10.84 -6.45
N ASP A 200 -20.38 10.95 -7.36
CA ASP A 200 -20.23 10.10 -8.55
C ASP A 200 -19.16 9.03 -8.30
N LEU A 201 -18.10 9.40 -7.56
CA LEU A 201 -17.09 8.48 -7.05
C LEU A 201 -17.03 8.52 -5.52
N PHE A 202 -17.19 7.36 -4.89
CA PHE A 202 -16.80 7.16 -3.50
C PHE A 202 -15.54 6.31 -3.44
N PHE A 203 -14.49 6.78 -2.78
CA PHE A 203 -13.22 6.05 -2.64
C PHE A 203 -12.81 5.99 -1.17
N GLY A 204 -13.06 4.86 -0.49
CA GLY A 204 -12.79 4.70 0.94
C GLY A 204 -11.83 3.54 1.21
N VAL A 205 -10.85 3.71 2.11
CA VAL A 205 -9.89 2.64 2.45
C VAL A 205 -10.02 2.21 3.91
N PHE A 206 -10.32 0.93 4.13
CA PHE A 206 -10.12 0.23 5.40
C PHE A 206 -8.65 -0.18 5.52
N MET A 207 -7.88 0.62 6.26
CA MET A 207 -6.45 0.36 6.52
C MET A 207 -6.24 -0.61 7.70
N THR A 208 -7.21 -0.71 8.60
CA THR A 208 -7.11 -1.58 9.79
C THR A 208 -6.74 -3.05 9.52
N PRO A 209 -7.15 -3.70 8.40
CA PRO A 209 -6.74 -5.07 8.11
C PRO A 209 -5.22 -5.25 8.02
N ASP A 210 -4.46 -4.29 7.49
CA ASP A 210 -2.99 -4.32 7.49
C ASP A 210 -2.43 -4.47 8.91
N ARG A 211 -2.92 -3.63 9.84
CA ARG A 211 -2.51 -3.71 11.25
C ARG A 211 -2.84 -5.05 11.87
N VAL A 212 -4.05 -5.53 11.63
CA VAL A 212 -4.49 -6.84 12.14
C VAL A 212 -3.60 -7.96 11.58
N ASN A 213 -3.26 -7.90 10.30
CA ASN A 213 -2.40 -8.89 9.67
C ASN A 213 -0.97 -8.85 10.22
N HIS A 214 -0.39 -7.67 10.41
CA HIS A 214 0.95 -7.56 10.99
C HIS A 214 1.08 -8.22 12.37
N PHE A 215 0.03 -8.20 13.20
CA PHE A 215 0.10 -8.68 14.57
C PHE A 215 -0.56 -10.04 14.82
N LEU A 216 -1.47 -10.49 13.96
CA LEU A 216 -2.28 -11.69 14.19
C LEU A 216 -2.30 -12.68 13.01
N PHE A 217 -1.68 -12.38 11.86
CA PHE A 217 -1.69 -13.31 10.73
C PHE A 217 -0.94 -14.61 11.04
N GLY A 218 0.14 -14.54 11.83
CA GLY A 218 0.87 -15.71 12.28
C GLY A 218 0.03 -16.60 13.20
N ASP A 219 -0.76 -16.00 14.10
CA ASP A 219 -1.73 -16.73 14.93
C ASP A 219 -2.77 -17.44 14.06
N TYR A 220 -3.37 -16.73 13.11
CA TYR A 220 -4.28 -17.34 12.13
C TYR A 220 -3.62 -18.51 11.37
N ALA A 221 -2.44 -18.28 10.79
CA ALA A 221 -1.76 -19.25 9.95
C ALA A 221 -1.30 -20.51 10.70
N THR A 222 -1.25 -20.47 12.04
CA THR A 222 -0.74 -21.56 12.87
C THR A 222 -1.76 -22.13 13.87
N ASP A 223 -3.02 -21.70 13.82
CA ASP A 223 -4.04 -22.06 14.82
C ASP A 223 -3.59 -21.63 16.24
N GLY A 224 -3.06 -20.41 16.32
CA GLY A 224 -2.52 -19.75 17.51
C GLY A 224 -3.59 -19.15 18.43
N GLU A 225 -3.15 -18.35 19.41
CA GLU A 225 -4.02 -17.87 20.50
C GLU A 225 -5.18 -17.01 20.01
N TYR A 226 -4.91 -16.14 19.03
CA TYR A 226 -5.87 -15.15 18.52
C TYR A 226 -6.45 -15.49 17.14
N ALA A 227 -6.35 -16.76 16.71
CA ALA A 227 -6.83 -17.17 15.40
C ALA A 227 -8.35 -16.95 15.21
N ALA A 228 -9.13 -17.12 16.29
CA ALA A 228 -10.57 -16.90 16.25
C ALA A 228 -10.92 -15.42 16.14
N GLU A 229 -10.25 -14.57 16.92
CA GLU A 229 -10.40 -13.12 16.95
C GLU A 229 -9.99 -12.50 15.61
N PHE A 230 -8.94 -13.03 14.96
CA PHE A 230 -8.56 -12.64 13.60
C PHE A 230 -9.71 -12.86 12.60
N LEU A 231 -10.31 -14.05 12.58
CA LEU A 231 -11.44 -14.35 11.69
C LEU A 231 -12.72 -13.60 12.09
N GLU A 232 -12.90 -13.27 13.38
CA GLU A 232 -14.00 -12.42 13.85
C GLU A 232 -13.87 -10.99 13.32
N PHE A 233 -12.68 -10.38 13.38
CA PHE A 233 -12.41 -9.08 12.78
C PHE A 233 -12.74 -9.05 11.29
N TYR A 234 -12.31 -10.07 10.54
CA TYR A 234 -12.61 -10.16 9.11
C TYR A 234 -14.09 -10.37 8.80
N ARG A 235 -14.82 -11.10 9.65
CA ARG A 235 -16.28 -11.22 9.53
C ARG A 235 -16.97 -9.86 9.72
N GLU A 236 -16.47 -9.02 10.63
CA GLU A 236 -16.99 -7.65 10.78
C GLU A 236 -16.63 -6.75 9.60
N LEU A 237 -15.43 -6.88 9.04
CA LEU A 237 -15.04 -6.16 7.82
C LEU A 237 -15.95 -6.54 6.64
N ASP A 238 -16.18 -7.84 6.42
CA ASP A 238 -17.07 -8.32 5.36
C ASP A 238 -18.51 -7.83 5.57
N ALA A 239 -19.00 -7.86 6.81
CA ALA A 239 -20.32 -7.30 7.14
C ALA A 239 -20.40 -5.78 6.90
N ALA A 240 -19.31 -5.03 7.12
CA ALA A 240 -19.23 -3.61 6.80
C ALA A 240 -19.31 -3.35 5.29
N ILE A 241 -18.63 -4.16 4.48
CA ILE A 241 -18.71 -4.13 3.01
C ILE A 241 -20.13 -4.44 2.56
N GLY A 242 -20.74 -5.50 3.10
CA GLY A 242 -22.13 -5.87 2.81
C GLY A 242 -23.12 -4.76 3.14
N ALA A 243 -22.96 -4.11 4.29
CA ALA A 243 -23.82 -3.00 4.69
C ALA A 243 -23.68 -1.78 3.75
N ILE A 244 -22.50 -1.53 3.19
CA ILE A 244 -22.31 -0.50 2.16
C ILE A 244 -22.99 -0.94 0.85
N ARG A 245 -22.76 -2.17 0.40
CA ARG A 245 -23.37 -2.74 -0.81
C ARG A 245 -24.90 -2.68 -0.79
N ASP A 246 -25.53 -3.01 0.34
CA ASP A 246 -27.00 -2.99 0.51
C ASP A 246 -27.64 -1.59 0.35
N ARG A 247 -26.83 -0.52 0.33
CA ARG A 247 -27.28 0.86 0.15
C ARG A 247 -27.08 1.39 -1.26
N LEU A 248 -26.37 0.64 -2.11
CA LEU A 248 -26.14 1.01 -3.49
C LEU A 248 -27.37 0.67 -4.34
N ASP A 249 -27.59 1.44 -5.40
CA ASP A 249 -28.58 1.10 -6.41
C ASP A 249 -28.01 0.12 -7.46
N ASP A 250 -28.88 -0.44 -8.29
CA ASP A 250 -28.51 -1.43 -9.31
C ASP A 250 -27.62 -0.84 -10.43
N ASP A 251 -27.47 0.48 -10.51
CA ASP A 251 -26.69 1.19 -11.54
C ASP A 251 -25.31 1.65 -11.01
N THR A 252 -24.98 1.33 -9.75
CA THR A 252 -23.71 1.69 -9.09
C THR A 252 -22.77 0.49 -9.06
N GLU A 253 -21.57 0.64 -9.61
CA GLU A 253 -20.54 -0.41 -9.53
C GLU A 253 -19.81 -0.36 -8.19
N LEU A 254 -19.58 -1.54 -7.60
CA LEU A 254 -18.75 -1.72 -6.42
C LEU A 254 -17.44 -2.40 -6.81
N VAL A 255 -16.32 -1.81 -6.43
CA VAL A 255 -14.98 -2.36 -6.53
C VAL A 255 -14.40 -2.48 -5.13
N VAL A 256 -13.90 -3.66 -4.77
CA VAL A 256 -13.16 -3.91 -3.53
C VAL A 256 -11.79 -4.45 -3.89
N ALA A 257 -10.73 -3.79 -3.44
CA ALA A 257 -9.36 -4.22 -3.77
C ALA A 257 -8.38 -4.02 -2.63
N SER A 258 -7.35 -4.87 -2.61
CA SER A 258 -6.17 -4.73 -1.77
C SER A 258 -4.98 -4.25 -2.60
N ASP A 259 -4.12 -3.45 -1.99
CA ASP A 259 -2.92 -2.87 -2.60
C ASP A 259 -1.71 -3.82 -2.54
N HIS A 260 -1.66 -4.70 -1.55
CA HIS A 260 -0.77 -5.86 -1.50
C HIS A 260 -1.46 -7.04 -0.82
N GLY A 261 -0.82 -8.20 -0.80
CA GLY A 261 -1.28 -9.30 0.04
C GLY A 261 -0.47 -9.41 1.33
N PHE A 262 -0.59 -10.56 1.98
CA PHE A 262 0.06 -10.87 3.24
C PHE A 262 0.41 -12.35 3.33
N THR A 263 1.40 -12.65 4.16
CA THR A 263 1.77 -13.99 4.59
C THR A 263 2.27 -13.96 6.03
N ARG A 264 2.50 -15.13 6.62
CA ARG A 264 3.10 -15.25 7.94
C ARG A 264 4.55 -14.76 7.90
N GLU A 265 4.93 -14.01 8.91
CA GLU A 265 6.33 -13.65 9.19
C GLU A 265 6.96 -14.72 10.09
N GLU A 266 8.18 -15.13 9.73
CA GLU A 266 9.01 -16.06 10.50
C GLU A 266 10.32 -15.42 10.94
N TYR A 267 10.86 -14.49 10.13
CA TYR A 267 12.07 -13.75 10.43
C TYR A 267 11.94 -12.29 9.98
N GLU A 268 12.40 -11.36 10.81
CA GLU A 268 12.86 -10.06 10.37
C GLU A 268 14.31 -10.18 9.90
N VAL A 269 14.62 -9.62 8.73
CA VAL A 269 15.97 -9.64 8.14
C VAL A 269 16.49 -8.22 7.99
N ASP A 270 17.48 -7.83 8.79
CA ASP A 270 18.10 -6.51 8.68
C ASP A 270 19.16 -6.49 7.57
N ILE A 271 18.77 -5.92 6.42
CA ILE A 271 19.60 -5.87 5.21
C ILE A 271 20.84 -4.99 5.41
N ASN A 272 20.74 -3.87 6.14
CA ASN A 272 21.90 -3.01 6.38
C ASN A 272 22.91 -3.69 7.30
N ARG A 273 22.43 -4.44 8.30
CA ARG A 273 23.31 -5.29 9.10
C ARG A 273 23.98 -6.38 8.26
N TRP A 274 23.25 -7.02 7.34
CA TRP A 274 23.84 -8.00 6.42
C TRP A 274 24.88 -7.37 5.48
N LEU A 275 24.58 -6.21 4.88
CA LEU A 275 25.50 -5.45 4.03
C LEU A 275 26.78 -5.10 4.79
N GLU A 276 26.68 -4.75 6.07
CA GLU A 276 27.84 -4.50 6.93
C GLU A 276 28.71 -5.76 7.09
N GLU A 277 28.12 -6.90 7.46
CA GLU A 277 28.85 -8.16 7.65
C GLU A 277 29.48 -8.67 6.36
N ALA A 278 28.84 -8.42 5.22
CA ALA A 278 29.32 -8.78 3.89
C ALA A 278 30.34 -7.77 3.31
N GLY A 279 30.59 -6.63 3.98
CA GLY A 279 31.58 -5.64 3.54
C GLY A 279 31.10 -4.71 2.41
N TRP A 280 29.78 -4.55 2.28
CA TRP A 280 29.12 -3.59 1.39
C TRP A 280 28.88 -2.24 2.06
N LEU A 281 28.49 -2.27 3.34
CA LEU A 281 28.22 -1.10 4.15
C LEU A 281 29.28 -1.00 5.26
N SER A 282 29.64 0.23 5.62
CA SER A 282 30.42 0.50 6.82
C SER A 282 30.08 1.89 7.33
N TYR A 283 30.39 2.16 8.59
CA TYR A 283 30.04 3.39 9.29
C TYR A 283 31.28 4.22 9.64
N ALA A 284 31.10 5.53 9.74
CA ALA A 284 32.15 6.45 10.13
C ALA A 284 32.72 6.07 11.51
N ALA A 285 34.04 6.24 11.69
CA ALA A 285 34.71 5.80 12.90
C ALA A 285 34.27 6.53 14.19
N ASP A 286 33.61 7.68 14.04
CA ASP A 286 33.03 8.49 15.11
C ASP A 286 31.50 8.35 15.25
N ALA A 287 30.86 7.49 14.46
CA ALA A 287 29.47 7.10 14.62
C ALA A 287 29.35 5.99 15.68
N ASP A 288 29.11 6.38 16.93
CA ASP A 288 28.99 5.45 18.07
C ASP A 288 27.65 4.67 18.06
N ASP A 289 26.64 5.14 17.32
CA ASP A 289 25.30 4.53 17.15
C ASP A 289 24.66 5.04 15.84
N PRO A 290 25.08 4.51 14.67
CA PRO A 290 24.62 5.01 13.38
C PRO A 290 23.10 4.82 13.22
N ASP A 291 22.39 5.90 12.88
CA ASP A 291 20.94 5.88 12.74
C ASP A 291 20.44 6.36 11.37
N GLY A 292 21.35 6.80 10.50
CA GLY A 292 21.02 7.29 9.16
C GLY A 292 22.14 7.18 8.13
N LEU A 293 21.84 7.65 6.92
CA LEU A 293 22.77 7.63 5.79
C LEU A 293 23.96 8.58 5.98
N GLU A 294 23.80 9.62 6.78
CA GLU A 294 24.86 10.57 7.14
C GLU A 294 26.04 9.90 7.83
N ASP A 295 25.81 8.78 8.53
CA ASP A 295 26.80 8.06 9.33
C ASP A 295 27.56 7.00 8.54
N ILE A 296 27.19 6.72 7.28
CA ILE A 296 27.91 5.75 6.45
C ILE A 296 29.32 6.28 6.11
N ALA A 297 30.31 5.40 6.09
CA ALA A 297 31.68 5.73 5.77
C ALA A 297 31.87 6.05 4.28
N ASP A 298 32.96 6.75 3.96
CA ASP A 298 33.31 7.15 2.59
C ASP A 298 33.61 5.96 1.66
N ASP A 299 33.90 4.77 2.22
CA ASP A 299 34.16 3.53 1.47
C ASP A 299 32.96 2.56 1.44
N ALA A 300 31.82 2.93 2.04
CA ALA A 300 30.58 2.16 1.90
C ALA A 300 30.15 2.13 0.42
N ARG A 301 29.91 0.93 -0.12
CA ARG A 301 29.57 0.68 -1.54
C ARG A 301 28.08 0.57 -1.78
N ALA A 302 27.31 0.10 -0.80
CA ALA A 302 25.87 -0.02 -0.90
C ALA A 302 25.18 0.18 0.46
N TYR A 303 23.91 0.56 0.42
CA TYR A 303 23.02 0.66 1.58
C TYR A 303 21.59 0.28 1.18
N SER A 304 20.73 0.07 2.17
CA SER A 304 19.32 -0.27 1.99
C SER A 304 18.40 0.72 2.71
N LEU A 305 17.21 0.93 2.13
CA LEU A 305 16.04 1.52 2.80
C LEU A 305 14.85 0.53 2.71
N ILE A 306 13.90 0.63 3.65
CA ILE A 306 12.78 -0.31 3.72
C ILE A 306 11.70 -0.07 2.63
N PRO A 307 10.98 -1.10 2.18
CA PRO A 307 11.31 -2.51 2.31
C PRO A 307 12.14 -2.99 1.11
N GLY A 308 13.23 -3.71 1.39
CA GLY A 308 14.01 -4.40 0.35
C GLY A 308 14.62 -3.52 -0.75
N ARG A 309 14.68 -2.20 -0.59
CA ARG A 309 15.24 -1.27 -1.59
C ARG A 309 16.73 -1.11 -1.33
N LEU A 310 17.55 -1.38 -2.34
CA LEU A 310 19.01 -1.24 -2.26
C LEU A 310 19.53 -0.20 -3.23
N PHE A 311 20.58 0.49 -2.79
CA PHE A 311 21.23 1.57 -3.48
C PHE A 311 22.73 1.33 -3.48
N LEU A 312 23.36 1.49 -4.64
CA LEU A 312 24.80 1.67 -4.75
C LEU A 312 25.14 3.11 -4.37
N ASN A 313 26.16 3.27 -3.53
CA ASN A 313 26.70 4.57 -3.18
C ASN A 313 27.54 5.10 -4.37
N LEU A 314 26.87 5.66 -5.37
CA LEU A 314 27.36 5.90 -6.72
C LEU A 314 27.98 7.30 -6.85
N GLU A 315 29.16 7.37 -7.46
CA GLU A 315 29.84 8.62 -7.77
C GLU A 315 28.94 9.52 -8.63
N GLY A 316 28.68 10.74 -8.17
CA GLY A 316 27.89 11.74 -8.89
C GLY A 316 26.39 11.71 -8.61
N ARG A 317 25.86 10.66 -7.96
CA ARG A 317 24.48 10.60 -7.45
C ARG A 317 24.44 10.79 -5.93
N GLU A 318 25.36 10.17 -5.21
CA GLU A 318 25.46 10.26 -3.75
C GLU A 318 26.55 11.25 -3.31
N PRO A 319 26.37 11.98 -2.19
CA PRO A 319 27.34 12.96 -1.69
C PRO A 319 28.76 12.43 -1.54
N ARG A 320 28.90 11.16 -1.13
CA ARG A 320 30.18 10.48 -0.89
C ARG A 320 30.23 9.15 -1.64
N GLY A 321 29.76 9.16 -2.90
CA GLY A 321 29.74 7.98 -3.77
C GLY A 321 31.11 7.32 -3.93
N SER A 322 31.23 6.07 -3.47
CA SER A 322 32.46 5.28 -3.50
C SER A 322 32.54 4.37 -4.74
N VAL A 323 31.41 4.06 -5.35
CA VAL A 323 31.31 3.25 -6.58
C VAL A 323 31.46 4.19 -7.77
N ALA A 324 32.50 3.99 -8.59
CA ALA A 324 32.67 4.80 -9.80
C ALA A 324 31.58 4.49 -10.83
N GLU A 325 31.12 5.50 -11.59
CA GLU A 325 30.09 5.34 -12.63
C GLU A 325 30.45 4.24 -13.65
N ALA A 326 31.74 4.11 -13.98
CA ALA A 326 32.22 3.11 -14.93
C ALA A 326 32.13 1.66 -14.42
N ASP A 327 32.06 1.48 -13.09
CA ASP A 327 32.02 0.17 -12.44
C ASP A 327 30.59 -0.20 -11.98
N TYR A 328 29.60 0.68 -12.20
CA TYR A 328 28.22 0.53 -11.71
C TYR A 328 27.61 -0.85 -12.00
N GLU A 329 27.66 -1.29 -13.26
CA GLU A 329 27.07 -2.57 -13.66
C GLU A 329 27.78 -3.77 -13.01
N ASP A 330 29.11 -3.76 -13.00
CA ASP A 330 29.90 -4.86 -12.43
C ASP A 330 29.68 -4.97 -10.91
N VAL A 331 29.62 -3.83 -10.20
CA VAL A 331 29.37 -3.79 -8.76
C VAL A 331 27.92 -4.17 -8.44
N ARG A 332 26.96 -3.77 -9.28
CA ARG A 332 25.56 -4.16 -9.14
C ARG A 332 25.37 -5.66 -9.30
N ASP A 333 26.00 -6.26 -10.30
CA ASP A 333 25.94 -7.71 -10.53
C ASP A 333 26.68 -8.49 -9.41
N GLU A 334 27.76 -7.94 -8.82
CA GLU A 334 28.40 -8.48 -7.60
C GLU A 334 27.42 -8.48 -6.42
N LEU A 335 26.71 -7.36 -6.17
CA LEU A 335 25.73 -7.26 -5.10
C LEU A 335 24.55 -8.23 -5.30
N ILE A 336 24.06 -8.38 -6.54
CA ILE A 336 23.02 -9.36 -6.86
C ILE A 336 23.47 -10.77 -6.49
N ALA A 337 24.68 -11.17 -6.88
CA ALA A 337 25.19 -12.51 -6.59
C ALA A 337 25.33 -12.78 -5.08
N ASP A 338 25.75 -11.78 -4.31
CA ASP A 338 25.82 -11.89 -2.85
C ASP A 338 24.42 -11.97 -2.22
N LEU A 339 23.46 -11.16 -2.68
CA LEU A 339 22.06 -11.22 -2.23
C LEU A 339 21.39 -12.56 -2.56
N GLU A 340 21.64 -13.13 -3.74
CA GLU A 340 21.16 -14.47 -4.12
C GLU A 340 21.72 -15.57 -3.20
N SER A 341 22.88 -15.32 -2.58
CA SER A 341 23.51 -16.24 -1.63
C SER A 341 23.03 -16.07 -0.18
N LEU A 342 22.28 -15.01 0.12
CA LEU A 342 21.75 -14.74 1.46
C LEU A 342 20.73 -15.82 1.84
N ALA A 343 21.10 -16.62 2.84
CA ALA A 343 20.29 -17.68 3.37
C ALA A 343 20.08 -17.53 4.88
N ALA A 344 18.88 -17.86 5.33
CA ALA A 344 18.51 -17.88 6.73
C ALA A 344 19.20 -19.03 7.50
N PRO A 345 19.19 -19.02 8.84
CA PRO A 345 19.78 -20.10 9.64
C PRO A 345 19.23 -21.50 9.34
N ASP A 346 18.00 -21.59 8.82
CA ASP A 346 17.35 -22.84 8.40
C ASP A 346 17.72 -23.28 6.97
N GLY A 347 18.50 -22.47 6.25
CA GLY A 347 18.99 -22.72 4.90
C GLY A 347 18.05 -22.28 3.76
N ARG A 348 16.90 -21.65 4.05
CA ARG A 348 16.06 -21.03 3.01
C ARG A 348 16.73 -19.79 2.43
N ALA A 349 16.57 -19.59 1.13
CA ALA A 349 16.97 -18.34 0.48
C ALA A 349 16.05 -17.21 0.94
N VAL A 350 16.63 -16.08 1.31
CA VAL A 350 15.87 -14.89 1.74
C VAL A 350 15.24 -14.20 0.54
N CYS A 351 15.98 -14.11 -0.57
CA CYS A 351 15.55 -13.44 -1.79
C CYS A 351 14.79 -14.41 -2.71
N ASP A 352 13.51 -14.15 -2.97
CA ASP A 352 12.74 -14.89 -3.99
C ASP A 352 12.98 -14.30 -5.38
N ARG A 353 12.96 -12.96 -5.46
CA ARG A 353 13.18 -12.21 -6.70
C ARG A 353 13.97 -10.94 -6.43
N ILE A 354 14.93 -10.62 -7.31
CA ILE A 354 15.65 -9.34 -7.30
C ILE A 354 15.29 -8.60 -8.59
N VAL A 355 14.72 -7.42 -8.44
CA VAL A 355 14.24 -6.58 -9.56
C VAL A 355 15.21 -5.43 -9.75
N LYS A 356 15.74 -5.25 -10.98
CA LYS A 356 16.56 -4.08 -11.30
C LYS A 356 15.68 -2.84 -11.43
N GLY A 357 16.19 -1.69 -11.00
CA GLY A 357 15.43 -0.44 -10.99
C GLY A 357 14.84 -0.09 -12.35
N GLU A 358 15.60 -0.27 -13.43
CA GLU A 358 15.16 0.02 -14.81
C GLU A 358 14.06 -0.92 -15.33
N ASP A 359 13.86 -2.08 -14.69
CA ASP A 359 12.81 -3.03 -15.07
C ASP A 359 11.47 -2.69 -14.40
N ALA A 360 11.49 -1.99 -13.26
CA ALA A 360 10.30 -1.62 -12.49
C ALA A 360 9.92 -0.14 -12.61
N PHE A 361 10.90 0.75 -12.83
CA PHE A 361 10.71 2.18 -12.70
C PHE A 361 11.03 2.91 -14.00
N SER A 362 10.07 3.73 -14.43
CA SER A 362 10.24 4.65 -15.55
C SER A 362 9.57 5.98 -15.21
N GLY A 363 10.08 7.08 -15.75
CA GLY A 363 9.54 8.43 -15.50
C GLY A 363 10.57 9.43 -14.99
N ASP A 364 10.08 10.60 -14.61
CA ASP A 364 10.89 11.79 -14.29
C ASP A 364 11.54 11.74 -12.88
N HIS A 365 11.21 10.72 -12.08
CA HIS A 365 11.71 10.53 -10.71
C HIS A 365 12.67 9.35 -10.56
N THR A 366 13.20 8.82 -11.67
CA THR A 366 14.10 7.65 -11.69
C THR A 366 15.49 7.91 -11.09
N ASP A 367 15.89 9.17 -10.89
CA ASP A 367 17.16 9.51 -10.25
C ASP A 367 17.18 9.22 -8.75
N ILE A 368 16.00 9.16 -8.12
CA ILE A 368 15.83 8.65 -6.75
C ILE A 368 15.25 7.23 -6.73
N ALA A 369 15.25 6.49 -7.83
CA ALA A 369 14.86 5.07 -7.80
C ALA A 369 15.92 4.23 -7.06
N PRO A 370 15.54 3.12 -6.41
CA PRO A 370 16.50 2.11 -5.98
C PRO A 370 17.13 1.40 -7.18
N ASP A 371 18.39 0.99 -7.03
CA ASP A 371 19.10 0.23 -8.07
C ASP A 371 18.58 -1.19 -8.15
N LEU A 372 18.20 -1.75 -6.99
CA LEU A 372 17.62 -3.08 -6.84
C LEU A 372 16.48 -3.04 -5.83
N VAL A 373 15.45 -3.85 -6.08
CA VAL A 373 14.42 -4.17 -5.08
C VAL A 373 14.36 -5.67 -4.90
N VAL A 374 14.57 -6.12 -3.66
CA VAL A 374 14.42 -7.52 -3.26
C VAL A 374 12.98 -7.76 -2.86
N ILE A 375 12.35 -8.73 -3.52
CA ILE A 375 11.11 -9.35 -3.06
C ILE A 375 11.50 -10.58 -2.23
N PRO A 376 11.17 -10.62 -0.93
CA PRO A 376 11.57 -11.72 -0.08
C PRO A 376 10.78 -12.99 -0.39
N THR A 377 11.39 -14.14 -0.09
CA THR A 377 10.67 -15.40 0.08
C THR A 377 9.66 -15.26 1.22
N ASP A 378 8.47 -15.86 1.08
CA ASP A 378 7.47 -15.91 2.14
C ASP A 378 8.09 -16.31 3.49
N GLY A 379 7.80 -15.54 4.53
CA GLY A 379 8.35 -15.73 5.88
C GLY A 379 9.45 -14.74 6.26
N PHE A 380 10.03 -14.00 5.30
CA PHE A 380 11.08 -13.01 5.58
C PHE A 380 10.57 -11.58 5.41
N ASP A 381 10.59 -10.77 6.47
CA ASP A 381 10.31 -9.34 6.41
C ASP A 381 11.61 -8.53 6.37
N LEU A 382 11.82 -7.75 5.31
CA LEU A 382 13.08 -7.05 5.07
C LEU A 382 13.10 -5.69 5.78
N LYS A 383 13.98 -5.57 6.77
CA LYS A 383 14.27 -4.34 7.51
C LYS A 383 15.57 -3.72 7.00
N ALA A 384 15.80 -2.46 7.35
CA ALA A 384 17.01 -1.73 6.98
C ALA A 384 17.41 -0.74 8.08
N GLY A 385 17.65 -1.24 9.30
CA GLY A 385 18.13 -0.39 10.40
C GLY A 385 19.61 -0.07 10.25
N PHE A 386 20.04 1.13 10.63
CA PHE A 386 21.48 1.46 10.62
C PHE A 386 22.22 1.03 11.89
N GLY A 387 21.49 0.77 12.99
CA GLY A 387 22.08 0.33 14.26
C GLY A 387 22.90 -0.96 14.13
N THR A 388 24.09 -0.97 14.75
CA THR A 388 25.07 -2.07 14.65
C THR A 388 24.91 -3.13 15.74
N ASP A 389 23.98 -2.93 16.68
CA ASP A 389 23.72 -3.81 17.81
C ASP A 389 22.72 -4.95 17.48
N LYS A 390 22.14 -4.93 16.28
CA LYS A 390 21.16 -5.92 15.80
C LYS A 390 21.82 -7.14 15.15
N GLU A 391 21.14 -8.27 15.22
CA GLU A 391 21.47 -9.46 14.43
C GLU A 391 20.85 -9.34 13.03
N VAL A 392 21.44 -10.00 12.02
CA VAL A 392 20.88 -10.04 10.66
C VAL A 392 19.48 -10.66 10.66
N PHE A 393 19.26 -11.69 11.47
CA PHE A 393 17.99 -12.38 11.59
C PHE A 393 17.46 -12.24 13.01
N SER A 394 16.22 -11.77 13.16
CA SER A 394 15.53 -11.66 14.44
C SER A 394 14.06 -12.06 14.32
N GLU A 395 13.39 -12.18 15.45
CA GLU A 395 11.94 -12.32 15.55
C GLU A 395 11.39 -11.11 16.29
N GLY A 396 10.32 -10.51 15.76
CA GLY A 396 9.70 -9.30 16.30
C GLY A 396 8.33 -9.58 16.94
N PRO A 397 7.66 -8.53 17.46
CA PRO A 397 6.28 -8.63 17.92
C PRO A 397 5.26 -8.75 16.78
N ARG A 398 5.68 -8.51 15.53
CA ARG A 398 4.90 -8.77 14.31
C ARG A 398 5.05 -10.23 13.92
N ASN A 399 3.99 -10.79 13.36
CA ASN A 399 3.93 -12.18 12.91
C ASN A 399 3.30 -12.33 11.51
N GLY A 400 3.03 -11.22 10.84
CA GLY A 400 2.58 -11.16 9.46
C GLY A 400 3.35 -10.09 8.69
N MET A 401 3.61 -10.36 7.40
CA MET A 401 4.35 -9.47 6.51
C MET A 401 3.75 -9.41 5.11
N HIS A 402 4.07 -8.34 4.38
CA HIS A 402 3.48 -8.05 3.08
C HIS A 402 3.90 -9.05 2.01
N LYS A 403 2.99 -9.40 1.12
CA LYS A 403 3.28 -10.30 0.00
C LYS A 403 2.89 -9.68 -1.33
N PHE A 404 3.76 -9.87 -2.33
CA PHE A 404 3.61 -9.26 -3.65
C PHE A 404 2.44 -9.86 -4.47
N GLY A 405 2.33 -11.19 -4.53
CA GLY A 405 1.54 -11.88 -5.57
C GLY A 405 0.16 -12.40 -5.16
N ASN A 406 -0.41 -11.92 -4.04
CA ASN A 406 -1.72 -12.40 -3.58
C ASN A 406 -2.66 -11.30 -3.10
N ALA A 407 -2.49 -10.07 -3.58
CA ALA A 407 -3.50 -9.04 -3.39
C ALA A 407 -4.83 -9.45 -4.05
N SER A 408 -5.93 -8.86 -3.60
CA SER A 408 -7.28 -9.25 -4.01
C SER A 408 -7.99 -8.14 -4.80
N LEU A 409 -8.82 -8.55 -5.77
CA LEU A 409 -9.76 -7.68 -6.47
C LEU A 409 -11.11 -8.38 -6.58
N PHE A 410 -12.18 -7.66 -6.23
CA PHE A 410 -13.57 -8.09 -6.31
C PHE A 410 -14.39 -6.94 -6.91
N THR A 411 -15.32 -7.24 -7.80
CA THR A 411 -16.22 -6.22 -8.34
C THR A 411 -17.57 -6.81 -8.75
N THR A 412 -18.62 -5.99 -8.68
CA THR A 412 -19.94 -6.31 -9.24
C THR A 412 -19.97 -6.23 -10.76
N ASP A 413 -18.97 -5.59 -11.38
CA ASP A 413 -18.88 -5.42 -12.82
C ASP A 413 -18.44 -6.74 -13.48
N ALA A 414 -19.40 -7.42 -14.13
CA ALA A 414 -19.15 -8.68 -14.83
C ALA A 414 -18.33 -8.51 -16.13
N ASP A 415 -18.13 -7.28 -16.62
CA ASP A 415 -17.32 -7.01 -17.81
C ASP A 415 -15.83 -6.83 -17.48
N VAL A 416 -15.47 -6.77 -16.19
CA VAL A 416 -14.08 -6.75 -15.72
C VAL A 416 -13.49 -8.15 -15.80
N ALA A 417 -12.34 -8.27 -16.48
CA ALA A 417 -11.58 -9.52 -16.61
C ALA A 417 -10.34 -9.52 -15.71
N VAL A 418 -10.34 -10.39 -14.69
CA VAL A 418 -9.19 -10.56 -13.79
C VAL A 418 -8.40 -11.82 -14.20
N GLY A 419 -7.28 -11.62 -14.88
CA GLY A 419 -6.35 -12.66 -15.32
C GLY A 419 -5.03 -12.66 -14.55
N ASP A 420 -4.11 -13.54 -14.93
CA ASP A 420 -2.82 -13.72 -14.23
C ASP A 420 -1.89 -12.50 -14.31
N ASP A 421 -2.06 -11.63 -15.31
CA ASP A 421 -1.19 -10.46 -15.55
C ASP A 421 -1.76 -9.15 -14.93
N VAL A 422 -2.89 -9.22 -14.24
CA VAL A 422 -3.55 -8.04 -13.66
C VAL A 422 -2.80 -7.55 -12.42
N ASN A 423 -2.62 -6.24 -12.33
CA ASN A 423 -1.89 -5.59 -11.26
C ASN A 423 -2.54 -4.27 -10.83
N LEU A 424 -1.96 -3.59 -9.84
CA LEU A 424 -2.55 -2.35 -9.30
C LEU A 424 -2.68 -1.21 -10.32
N PHE A 425 -1.83 -1.16 -11.35
CA PHE A 425 -1.86 -0.08 -12.32
C PHE A 425 -3.15 -0.09 -13.15
N ASP A 426 -3.82 -1.23 -13.24
CA ASP A 426 -5.03 -1.45 -14.03
C ASP A 426 -6.29 -0.91 -13.32
N VAL A 427 -6.23 -0.66 -12.00
CA VAL A 427 -7.39 -0.27 -11.20
C VAL A 427 -7.91 1.12 -11.54
N ALA A 428 -7.04 2.14 -11.58
CA ALA A 428 -7.43 3.50 -11.92
C ALA A 428 -8.07 3.62 -13.33
N PRO A 429 -7.46 3.12 -14.42
CA PRO A 429 -8.08 3.20 -15.74
C PRO A 429 -9.39 2.40 -15.82
N THR A 430 -9.52 1.28 -15.10
CA THR A 430 -10.78 0.52 -15.02
C THR A 430 -11.90 1.35 -14.39
N ILE A 431 -11.64 2.02 -13.26
CA ILE A 431 -12.64 2.86 -12.59
C ILE A 431 -13.02 4.06 -13.47
N LEU A 432 -12.08 4.65 -14.20
CA LEU A 432 -12.37 5.76 -15.11
C LEU A 432 -13.25 5.32 -16.28
N ASP A 433 -13.00 4.15 -16.85
CA ASP A 433 -13.86 3.54 -17.87
C ASP A 433 -15.26 3.21 -17.31
N GLN A 434 -15.36 2.73 -16.06
CA GLN A 434 -16.65 2.50 -15.39
C GLN A 434 -17.46 3.79 -15.21
N LEU A 435 -16.79 4.91 -14.96
CA LEU A 435 -17.41 6.22 -14.84
C LEU A 435 -17.67 6.90 -16.19
N ASP A 436 -17.24 6.34 -17.33
CA ASP A 436 -17.25 7.03 -18.63
C ASP A 436 -16.53 8.40 -18.55
N VAL A 437 -15.38 8.45 -17.87
CA VAL A 437 -14.52 9.64 -17.77
C VAL A 437 -13.39 9.53 -18.81
N ASP A 438 -13.37 10.46 -19.76
CA ASP A 438 -12.37 10.49 -20.84
C ASP A 438 -11.00 10.89 -20.30
N ALA A 439 -10.10 9.91 -20.18
CA ALA A 439 -8.72 10.09 -19.78
C ALA A 439 -7.76 9.62 -20.89
N ASP A 440 -6.63 10.31 -21.05
CA ASP A 440 -5.59 9.89 -21.98
C ASP A 440 -5.00 8.55 -21.54
N ARG A 441 -5.38 7.46 -22.22
CA ARG A 441 -4.91 6.11 -21.93
C ARG A 441 -3.38 5.99 -21.92
N SER A 442 -2.66 6.86 -22.63
CA SER A 442 -1.18 6.86 -22.62
C SER A 442 -0.55 7.42 -21.35
N ALA A 443 -1.35 8.00 -20.45
CA ALA A 443 -0.89 8.48 -19.15
C ALA A 443 -0.70 7.33 -18.13
N PHE A 444 -1.34 6.18 -18.33
CA PHE A 444 -1.29 5.04 -17.43
C PHE A 444 -0.20 4.03 -17.83
N ASP A 445 0.35 3.33 -16.85
CA ASP A 445 1.17 2.14 -17.06
C ASP A 445 0.31 0.87 -17.16
N GLY A 446 -0.87 0.86 -16.54
CA GLY A 446 -1.86 -0.21 -16.64
C GLY A 446 -2.91 0.04 -17.72
N GLU A 447 -3.74 -0.97 -17.95
CA GLU A 447 -4.85 -0.93 -18.91
C GLU A 447 -6.18 -1.17 -18.18
N SER A 448 -7.28 -0.66 -18.76
CA SER A 448 -8.61 -0.98 -18.24
C SER A 448 -8.90 -2.46 -18.37
N LEU A 449 -9.48 -3.04 -17.32
CA LEU A 449 -9.85 -4.45 -17.26
C LEU A 449 -11.23 -4.72 -17.87
N ARG A 450 -11.98 -3.68 -18.25
CA ARG A 450 -13.28 -3.85 -18.93
C ARG A 450 -13.07 -4.31 -20.37
N ALA A 451 -13.88 -5.25 -20.82
CA ALA A 451 -13.92 -5.61 -22.22
C ALA A 451 -14.46 -4.46 -23.10
N ASP A 452 -13.81 -4.19 -24.24
CA ASP A 452 -14.25 -3.22 -25.26
C ASP A 452 -15.56 -3.61 -25.98
#